data_AF-A0A377D549-F1
#
_entry.id   AF-A0A377D549-F1
#
_cell.length_a   1.000
_cell.length_b   1.000
_cell.length_c   1.000
_cell.angle_alpha   90.00
_cell.angle_beta   90.00
_cell.angle_gamma   90.00
#
_symmetry.space_group_name_H-M   'P 1'
#
loop_
_entity.id
_entity.type
_entity.pdbx_description
1 polymer ?
#
loop_
_entity_poly.entity_id
_entity_poly.type
_entity_poly.pdbx_seq_one_letter_code
_entity_poly.pdbx_strand_id
1 'polypeptide(L)'
;MFLPLDSNHVNTEEARLKYRYLDLRRPEMAQRLKTRAKITSLVRRFMDDHGFLDIETPMLTKATPEGARDYLVPSRVHKGKFYALPQSRSCSNSC
;
A
#
# COMPACT_ATOMS: atom_id res chain seq x y z
N MET A 1 -25.98 -23.41 1.40
CA MET A 1 -24.96 -22.58 0.74
C MET A 1 -23.77 -22.52 1.67
N PHE A 2 -22.68 -23.23 1.38
CA PHE A 2 -21.47 -23.20 2.21
C PHE A 2 -20.70 -21.91 1.93
N LEU A 3 -20.55 -21.05 2.93
CA LEU A 3 -19.65 -19.90 2.84
C LEU A 3 -18.20 -20.42 2.98
N PRO A 4 -17.25 -19.91 2.19
CA PRO A 4 -15.85 -20.35 2.23
C PRO A 4 -15.09 -19.89 3.48
N LEU A 5 -15.68 -19.00 4.28
CA LEU A 5 -15.23 -18.64 5.61
C LEU A 5 -16.41 -18.78 6.58
N ASP A 6 -16.22 -19.53 7.65
CA ASP A 6 -17.21 -19.65 8.72
C ASP A 6 -17.04 -18.47 9.69
N SER A 7 -18.10 -17.73 9.99
CA SER A 7 -18.07 -16.63 10.95
C SER A 7 -17.96 -17.09 12.41
N ASN A 8 -18.31 -18.35 12.69
CA ASN A 8 -18.33 -18.94 14.04
C ASN A 8 -17.03 -19.68 14.38
N HIS A 9 -16.13 -19.87 13.39
CA HIS A 9 -14.85 -20.54 13.60
C HIS A 9 -13.67 -19.62 13.27
N VAL A 10 -12.54 -19.83 13.94
CA VAL A 10 -11.27 -19.20 13.53
C VAL A 10 -10.78 -19.88 12.25
N ASN A 11 -10.90 -19.19 11.13
CA ASN A 11 -10.43 -19.69 9.83
C ASN A 11 -8.90 -19.58 9.71
N THR A 12 -8.28 -20.48 8.93
CA THR A 12 -6.84 -20.45 8.64
C THR A 12 -6.43 -19.15 7.93
N GLU A 13 -5.19 -18.71 8.13
CA GLU A 13 -4.70 -17.46 7.54
C GLU A 13 -4.72 -17.48 6.02
N GLU A 14 -4.37 -18.61 5.40
CA GLU A 14 -4.44 -18.82 3.95
C GLU A 14 -5.86 -18.61 3.41
N ALA A 15 -6.87 -19.18 4.07
CA ALA A 15 -8.27 -19.01 3.67
C ALA A 15 -8.71 -17.55 3.82
N ARG A 16 -8.28 -16.87 4.89
CA ARG A 16 -8.60 -15.45 5.12
C ARG A 16 -7.92 -14.52 4.12
N LEU A 17 -6.72 -14.83 3.65
CA LEU A 17 -6.04 -14.06 2.60
C LEU A 17 -6.70 -14.31 1.24
N LYS A 18 -7.02 -15.57 0.92
CA LYS A 18 -7.72 -15.94 -0.33
C LYS A 18 -9.10 -15.29 -0.44
N TYR A 19 -9.83 -15.25 0.67
CA TYR A 19 -11.17 -14.66 0.77
C TYR A 19 -11.16 -13.36 1.59
N ARG A 20 -10.12 -12.53 1.41
CA ARG A 20 -9.94 -11.30 2.20
C ARG A 20 -11.14 -10.36 2.14
N TYR A 21 -11.83 -10.30 1.00
CA TYR A 21 -13.04 -9.50 0.85
C TYR A 21 -14.20 -9.93 1.77
N LEU A 22 -14.27 -11.21 2.16
CA LEU A 22 -15.22 -11.71 3.18
C LEU A 22 -14.69 -11.47 4.59
N ASP A 23 -13.39 -11.70 4.84
CA ASP A 23 -12.77 -11.45 6.15
C ASP A 23 -12.86 -9.97 6.56
N LEU A 24 -12.76 -9.04 5.60
CA LEU A 24 -12.90 -7.61 5.84
C LEU A 24 -14.31 -7.18 6.29
N ARG A 25 -15.34 -8.02 6.09
CA ARG A 25 -16.70 -7.76 6.58
C ARG A 25 -16.84 -7.99 8.09
N ARG A 26 -15.90 -8.70 8.72
CA ARG A 26 -15.92 -8.94 10.17
C ARG A 26 -15.77 -7.60 10.92
N PRO A 27 -16.54 -7.35 11.98
CA PRO A 27 -16.55 -6.06 12.67
C PRO A 27 -15.17 -5.67 13.20
N GLU A 28 -14.38 -6.64 13.67
CA GLU A 28 -13.00 -6.42 14.13
C GLU A 28 -12.09 -5.87 13.01
N MET A 29 -12.14 -6.48 11.82
CA MET A 29 -11.33 -6.07 10.67
C MET A 29 -11.77 -4.71 10.12
N ALA A 30 -13.09 -4.50 10.01
CA ALA A 30 -13.66 -3.22 9.61
C ALA A 30 -13.27 -2.11 10.59
N GLN A 31 -13.29 -2.37 11.90
CA GLN A 31 -12.88 -1.41 12.92
C GLN A 31 -11.40 -1.05 12.80
N ARG A 32 -10.52 -2.03 12.55
CA ARG A 32 -9.09 -1.76 12.29
C ARG A 32 -8.87 -0.83 11.10
N LEU A 33 -9.61 -1.02 10.00
CA LEU A 33 -9.54 -0.14 8.83
C LEU A 33 -10.05 1.27 9.14
N LYS A 34 -11.16 1.40 9.88
CA LYS A 34 -11.67 2.70 10.34
C LYS A 34 -10.67 3.42 11.23
N THR A 35 -10.05 2.71 12.18
CA THR A 35 -9.02 3.26 13.05
C THR A 35 -7.80 3.71 12.24
N ARG A 36 -7.36 2.92 11.26
CA ARG A 36 -6.27 3.30 10.35
C ARG A 36 -6.59 4.61 9.61
N ALA A 37 -7.80 4.73 9.06
CA ALA A 37 -8.24 5.94 8.38
C ALA A 37 -8.27 7.17 9.31
N LYS A 38 -8.73 6.98 10.56
CA LYS A 38 -8.72 8.03 11.59
C LYS A 38 -7.29 8.48 11.91
N ILE A 39 -6.37 7.53 12.08
CA ILE A 39 -4.95 7.83 12.35
C ILE A 39 -4.34 8.62 11.19
N THR A 40 -4.52 8.16 9.94
CA THR A 40 -3.98 8.90 8.78
C THR A 40 -4.56 10.30 8.65
N SER A 41 -5.85 10.48 8.98
CA SER A 41 -6.47 11.80 8.99
C SER A 41 -5.90 12.70 10.09
N LEU A 42 -5.59 12.15 11.27
CA LEU A 42 -4.97 12.92 12.36
C LEU A 42 -3.54 13.34 12.01
N VAL A 43 -2.76 12.43 11.42
CA VAL A 43 -1.39 12.74 10.98
C VAL A 43 -1.39 13.84 9.92
N ARG A 44 -2.28 13.75 8.92
CA ARG A 44 -2.42 14.80 7.90
C ARG A 44 -2.75 16.15 8.51
N ARG A 45 -3.79 16.22 9.35
CA ARG A 45 -4.17 17.47 10.03
C ARG A 45 -3.03 18.05 10.85
N PHE A 46 -2.32 17.20 11.60
CA PHE A 46 -1.15 17.64 12.36
C PHE A 46 -0.06 18.23 11.46
N MET A 47 0.24 17.58 10.33
CA MET A 47 1.22 18.07 9.37
C MET A 47 0.77 19.39 8.71
N ASP A 48 -0.51 19.47 8.31
CA ASP A 48 -1.12 20.67 7.73
C ASP A 48 -1.06 21.86 8.71
N ASP A 49 -1.38 21.62 9.99
CA ASP A 49 -1.34 22.63 11.06
C ASP A 49 0.09 23.16 11.32
N HIS A 50 1.11 22.36 11.02
CA HIS A 50 2.53 22.74 11.14
C HIS A 50 3.11 23.31 9.82
N GLY A 51 2.27 23.54 8.80
CA GLY A 51 2.67 24.13 7.53
C GLY A 51 3.42 23.19 6.59
N PHE A 52 3.33 21.87 6.79
CA PHE A 52 3.84 20.90 5.83
C PHE A 52 2.89 20.77 4.63
N LEU A 53 3.45 20.55 3.44
CA LEU A 53 2.70 20.29 2.22
C LEU A 53 2.71 18.78 1.92
N ASP A 54 1.53 18.17 1.79
CA ASP A 54 1.37 16.78 1.31
C ASP A 54 1.59 16.75 -0.21
N ILE A 55 2.84 16.48 -0.64
CA ILE A 55 3.22 16.40 -2.05
C ILE A 55 3.24 14.93 -2.49
N GLU A 56 2.38 14.58 -3.45
CA GLU A 56 2.39 13.25 -4.06
C GLU A 56 3.64 13.06 -4.95
N THR A 57 4.47 12.08 -4.62
CA THR A 57 5.66 11.71 -5.40
C THR A 57 5.33 10.63 -6.44
N PRO A 58 5.96 10.65 -7.62
CA PRO A 58 5.70 9.65 -8.66
C PRO A 58 6.07 8.22 -8.19
N MET A 59 5.22 7.25 -8.55
CA MET A 59 5.42 5.82 -8.24
C MET A 59 6.31 5.08 -9.25
N LEU A 60 6.70 5.73 -10.35
CA LEU A 60 7.59 5.16 -11.36
C LEU A 60 8.87 5.98 -11.38
N THR A 61 9.91 5.49 -10.71
CA THR A 61 11.20 6.17 -10.61
C THR A 61 12.25 5.46 -11.47
N LYS A 62 13.34 6.16 -11.77
CA LYS A 62 14.52 5.56 -12.38
C LYS A 62 15.13 4.58 -11.37
N ALA A 63 15.58 3.41 -11.84
CA ALA A 63 16.25 2.44 -10.99
C ALA A 63 17.55 3.04 -10.44
N THR A 64 17.68 3.07 -9.11
CA THR A 64 18.90 3.48 -8.41
C THR A 64 19.54 2.24 -7.78
N PRO A 65 20.88 2.10 -7.76
CA PRO A 65 21.54 0.91 -7.23
C PRO A 65 21.52 0.85 -5.68
N GLU A 66 20.57 1.50 -5.02
CA GLU A 66 20.48 1.53 -3.56
C GLU A 66 19.79 0.27 -3.00
N GLY A 67 20.62 -0.68 -2.58
CA GLY A 67 20.38 -1.56 -1.43
C GLY A 67 19.38 -2.73 -1.56
N ALA A 68 18.25 -2.57 -2.24
CA ALA A 68 17.22 -3.60 -2.38
C ALA A 68 16.90 -3.90 -3.86
N ARG A 69 16.42 -5.11 -4.16
CA ARG A 69 16.02 -5.47 -5.53
C ARG A 69 14.76 -4.71 -5.93
N ASP A 70 14.89 -3.80 -6.88
CA ASP A 70 13.77 -3.06 -7.46
C ASP A 70 12.84 -3.95 -8.28
N TYR A 71 11.53 -3.75 -8.14
CA TYR A 71 10.54 -4.33 -9.04
C TYR A 71 10.57 -3.57 -10.37
N LEU A 72 11.06 -4.23 -11.42
CA LEU A 72 11.15 -3.66 -12.75
C LEU A 72 9.83 -3.78 -13.51
N VAL A 73 9.32 -2.64 -14.00
CA VAL A 73 8.16 -2.56 -14.88
C VAL A 73 8.64 -2.21 -16.29
N PRO A 74 8.42 -3.07 -17.29
CA PRO A 74 8.86 -2.81 -18.66
C PRO A 74 8.12 -1.62 -19.25
N SER A 75 8.84 -0.69 -19.86
CA SER A 75 8.21 0.44 -20.57
C SER A 75 7.68 -0.02 -21.93
N ARG A 76 6.39 0.22 -22.18
CA ARG A 76 5.79 0.02 -23.51
C ARG A 76 6.26 1.08 -24.52
N VAL A 77 6.57 2.29 -24.05
CA VAL A 77 6.90 3.45 -24.90
C VAL A 77 8.38 3.47 -25.27
N HIS A 78 9.26 3.01 -24.37
CA HIS A 78 10.70 2.99 -24.59
C HIS A 78 11.22 1.55 -24.59
N LYS A 79 11.40 0.98 -25.77
CA LYS A 79 11.91 -0.38 -25.95
C LYS A 79 13.28 -0.53 -25.28
N GLY A 80 13.41 -1.49 -24.36
CA GLY A 80 14.65 -1.75 -23.62
C GLY A 80 14.87 -0.91 -22.36
N LYS A 81 13.94 0.01 -22.02
CA LYS A 81 13.98 0.75 -20.75
C LYS A 81 12.99 0.17 -19.74
N PHE A 82 13.36 0.24 -18.47
CA PHE A 82 12.58 -0.25 -17.34
C PHE A 82 12.36 0.88 -16.33
N TYR A 83 11.18 0.90 -15.73
CA TYR A 83 10.90 1.70 -14.53
C TYR A 83 11.09 0.83 -13.30
N ALA A 84 11.48 1.43 -12.18
CA ALA A 84 11.50 0.78 -10.89
C ALA A 84 10.33 1.30 -10.04
N LEU A 85 9.73 0.42 -9.23
CA LEU A 85 8.89 0.87 -8.13
C LEU A 85 9.82 1.40 -7.02
N PRO A 86 9.59 2.62 -6.50
CA PRO A 86 10.43 3.20 -5.47
C PRO A 86 10.28 2.43 -4.16
N GLN A 87 11.41 2.03 -3.57
CA GLN A 87 11.46 1.41 -2.24
C GLN A 87 11.18 2.41 -1.11
N SER A 88 11.52 3.69 -1.34
CA SER A 88 11.23 4.78 -0.43
C SER A 88 11.17 6.11 -1.20
N ARG A 89 10.59 7.15 -0.60
CA ARG A 89 10.44 8.49 -1.21
C ARG A 89 11.74 9.33 -1.19
N SER A 90 12.89 8.76 -0.81
CA SER A 90 14.14 9.52 -0.68
C SER A 90 14.62 10.12 -2.01
N CYS A 91 14.32 9.47 -3.13
CA CYS A 91 14.81 9.87 -4.45
C CYS A 91 13.74 10.64 -5.25
N SER A 92 13.36 11.84 -4.80
CA SER A 92 12.53 12.77 -5.59
C SER A 92 13.33 13.93 -6.23
N ASN A 93 14.53 14.23 -5.71
CA ASN A 93 15.30 15.42 -6.10
C ASN A 93 16.51 15.14 -7.01
N SER A 94 16.70 13.90 -7.47
CA SER A 94 17.77 13.55 -8.41
C SER A 94 17.29 12.53 -9.44
N CYS A 95 16.39 12.97 -10.32
CA CYS A 95 16.04 12.27 -11.56
C CYS A 95 16.27 13.20 -12.75
#